data_AF-A0A2V8I796-F1
#
_entry.id   AF-A0A2V8I796-F1
#
_cell.length_a   1.000
_cell.length_b   1.000
_cell.length_c   1.000
_cell.angle_alpha   90.00
_cell.angle_beta   90.00
_cell.angle_gamma   90.00
#
_symmetry.space_group_name_H-M   'P 1'
#
loop_
_entity.id
_entity.type
_entity.pdbx_description
1 polymer ?
#
loop_
_entity_poly.entity_id
_entity_poly.type
_entity_poly.pdbx_seq_one_letter_code
_entity_poly.pdbx_strand_id
1 'polypeptide(L)' 'MQTDVVFVDEPQLLEAAQFISGCEQCEPDTAEITFDYLLDEVTGCDPTVTEYVICHSARCPRCHREIVEKTLIVAD' A
#
# COMPACT_ATOMS: atom_id res chain seq x y z
N MET A 1 20.58 0.56 13.73
CA MET A 1 19.15 0.77 13.41
C MET A 1 18.66 -0.59 12.97
N GLN A 2 17.64 -1.12 13.65
CA GLN A 2 17.01 -2.39 13.30
C GLN A 2 15.76 -2.01 12.50
N THR A 3 15.63 -2.58 11.30
CA THR A 3 14.42 -2.45 10.50
C THR A 3 13.62 -3.73 10.69
N ASP A 4 12.35 -3.58 11.07
CA ASP A 4 11.41 -4.69 11.19
C ASP A 4 10.80 -4.97 9.83
N VAL A 5 10.98 -6.20 9.33
CA VAL A 5 10.40 -6.60 8.04
C VAL A 5 9.09 -7.31 8.31
N VAL A 6 7.99 -6.73 7.85
CA VAL A 6 6.64 -7.27 8.01
C VAL A 6 6.18 -7.84 6.69
N PHE A 7 5.84 -9.13 6.69
CA PHE A 7 5.24 -9.78 5.53
C PHE A 7 3.74 -9.49 5.51
N VAL A 8 3.26 -8.97 4.39
CA VAL A 8 1.85 -8.68 4.16
C VAL A 8 1.25 -9.83 3.38
N ASP A 9 0.47 -10.65 4.09
CA ASP A 9 -0.26 -11.77 3.51
C ASP A 9 -1.45 -11.29 2.65
N GLU A 10 -1.96 -12.16 1.79
CA GLU A 10 -3.13 -11.91 0.93
C GLU A 10 -4.34 -11.26 1.65
N PRO A 11 -4.79 -11.69 2.84
CA PRO A 11 -5.90 -11.04 3.53
C PRO A 11 -5.62 -9.58 3.91
N GLN A 12 -4.42 -9.26 4.41
CA GLN A 12 -4.04 -7.89 4.76
C GLN A 12 -3.92 -7.02 3.51
N LEU A 13 -3.38 -7.59 2.44
CA LEU A 13 -3.29 -6.92 1.15
C LEU A 13 -4.69 -6.64 0.57
N LEU A 14 -5.62 -7.57 0.71
CA LEU A 14 -7.00 -7.41 0.25
C LEU A 14 -7.76 -6.37 1.07
N GLU A 15 -7.52 -6.31 2.38
CA GLU A 15 -8.05 -5.27 3.26
C GLU A 15 -7.49 -3.90 2.86
N ALA A 16 -6.16 -3.78 2.74
CA ALA A 16 -5.50 -2.56 2.29
C ALA A 16 -6.01 -2.10 0.91
N ALA A 17 -6.19 -3.03 -0.03
CA ALA A 17 -6.69 -2.73 -1.37
C ALA A 17 -8.14 -2.22 -1.39
N GLN A 18 -8.95 -2.49 -0.37
CA GLN A 18 -10.32 -1.96 -0.27
C GLN A 18 -10.35 -0.46 0.02
N PHE A 19 -9.30 0.08 0.64
CA PHE A 19 -9.15 1.51 0.89
C PHE A 19 -8.59 2.26 -0.32
N ILE A 20 -8.10 1.56 -1.35
CA ILE A 20 -7.54 2.19 -2.54
C ILE A 20 -8.69 2.59 -3.49
N SER A 21 -8.85 3.88 -3.72
CA SER A 21 -9.75 4.41 -4.76
C SER A 21 -9.05 4.64 -6.11
N GLY A 22 -7.73 4.84 -6.09
CA GLY A 22 -6.93 5.19 -7.27
C GLY A 22 -5.44 5.01 -7.04
N CYS A 23 -4.63 5.20 -8.08
CA CYS A 23 -3.17 5.22 -7.98
C CYS A 23 -2.56 6.34 -8.82
N GLU A 24 -1.29 6.66 -8.55
CA GLU A 24 -0.52 7.71 -9.25
C GLU A 24 -0.53 7.63 -10.77
N GLN A 25 -0.75 6.44 -11.33
CA GLN A 25 -0.76 6.26 -12.77
C GLN A 25 -2.06 6.73 -13.42
N CYS A 26 -3.19 6.59 -12.72
CA CYS A 26 -4.49 7.04 -13.22
C CYS A 26 -4.95 8.35 -12.60
N GLU A 27 -4.45 8.69 -11.41
CA GLU A 27 -4.76 9.89 -10.66
C GLU A 27 -3.49 10.48 -10.04
N PRO A 28 -2.54 10.97 -10.86
CA PRO A 28 -1.31 11.57 -10.37
C PRO A 28 -1.56 12.82 -9.51
N ASP A 29 -2.67 13.52 -9.72
CA ASP A 29 -2.99 14.76 -9.01
C ASP A 29 -3.55 14.53 -7.60
N THR A 30 -4.12 13.36 -7.31
CA THR A 30 -4.72 13.03 -6.01
C THR A 30 -3.99 11.92 -5.25
N ALA A 31 -3.08 11.20 -5.90
CA ALA A 31 -2.28 10.16 -5.26
C ALA A 31 -1.15 10.80 -4.42
N GLU A 32 -1.45 11.07 -3.15
CA GLU A 32 -0.55 11.75 -2.21
C GLU A 32 0.08 10.82 -1.16
N ILE A 33 -0.48 9.62 -0.98
CA ILE A 33 -0.12 8.68 0.08
C ILE A 33 0.53 7.45 -0.54
N THR A 34 1.59 6.91 0.04
CA THR A 34 2.21 5.67 -0.44
C THR A 34 1.49 4.44 0.10
N PHE A 35 1.56 3.32 -0.62
CA PHE A 35 0.89 2.10 -0.19
C PHE A 35 1.42 1.56 1.15
N ASP A 36 2.71 1.71 1.45
CA ASP A 36 3.28 1.36 2.75
C ASP A 36 2.65 2.14 3.91
N TYR A 37 2.33 3.42 3.73
CA TYR A 37 1.60 4.21 4.73
C TYR A 37 0.23 3.61 5.06
N LEU A 38 -0.44 3.07 4.05
CA LEU A 38 -1.72 2.39 4.24
C LEU A 38 -1.54 1.03 4.93
N LEU A 39 -0.44 0.34 4.66
CA LEU A 39 -0.08 -0.90 5.36
C LEU A 39 0.27 -0.64 6.84
N ASP A 40 0.88 0.50 7.18
CA ASP A 40 1.08 0.93 8.56
C ASP A 40 -0.25 1.07 9.30
N GLU A 41 -1.26 1.70 8.70
CA GLU A 41 -2.58 1.84 9.31
C GLU A 41 -3.29 0.49 9.49
N VAL A 42 -3.17 -0.43 8.52
CA VAL A 42 -3.79 -1.78 8.58
C VAL A 42 -3.08 -2.69 9.59
N THR A 43 -1.75 -2.62 9.67
CA THR A 43 -0.95 -3.50 10.54
C THR A 43 -0.68 -2.91 11.93
N GLY A 44 -0.86 -1.60 12.10
CA GLY A 44 -0.55 -0.86 13.34
C GLY A 44 0.95 -0.79 13.64
N CYS A 45 1.80 -0.97 12.63
CA CYS A 45 3.26 -0.97 12.78
C CYS A 45 3.85 0.43 12.60
N ASP A 46 5.08 0.63 13.06
CA ASP A 46 5.73 1.94 13.05
C ASP A 46 6.34 2.25 11.65
N PRO A 47 5.88 3.28 10.93
CA PRO A 47 6.34 3.63 9.58
C PRO A 47 7.82 4.02 9.50
N THR A 48 8.44 4.34 10.64
CA THR A 48 9.83 4.82 10.71
C THR A 48 10.87 3.72 10.78
N VAL A 49 10.45 2.49 11.13
CA VAL A 49 11.33 1.34 11.34
C VAL A 49 10.83 0.09 10.64
N THR A 50 9.66 0.13 10.00
CA THR A 50 9.05 -1.03 9.36
C THR A 50 9.24 -0.99 7.84
N GLU A 51 9.65 -2.11 7.26
CA GLU A 51 9.60 -2.34 5.81
C GLU A 51 8.59 -3.46 5.52
N TYR A 52 7.65 -3.19 4.62
CA TYR A 52 6.69 -4.18 4.18
C TYR A 52 7.20 -4.97 2.99
N VAL A 53 6.89 -6.26 2.99
CA VAL A 53 7.06 -7.14 1.84
C VAL A 53 5.70 -7.75 1.52
N ILE A 54 5.13 -7.37 0.38
CA ILE A 54 3.83 -7.91 -0.05
C ILE A 54 3.98 -9.26 -0.75
N CYS A 55 3.05 -10.20 -0.46
CA CYS A 55 3.05 -11.52 -1.11
C CYS A 55 2.92 -11.41 -2.64
N HIS A 56 2.12 -10.47 -3.13
CA HIS A 56 1.97 -10.14 -4.54
C HIS A 56 1.60 -8.67 -4.72
N SER A 57 1.76 -8.13 -5.93
CA SER A 57 1.33 -6.78 -6.26
C SER A 57 -0.18 -6.63 -6.08
N ALA A 58 -0.61 -5.54 -5.42
CA ALA A 58 -2.01 -5.15 -5.39
C ALA A 58 -2.42 -4.62 -6.77
N ARG A 59 -3.73 -4.52 -7.04
CA ARG A 59 -4.24 -3.98 -8.31
C ARG A 59 -5.11 -2.77 -8.07
N CYS A 60 -4.82 -1.69 -8.79
CA CYS A 60 -5.66 -0.51 -8.77
C CYS A 60 -7.08 -0.87 -9.24
N PRO A 61 -8.14 -0.52 -8.51
CA PRO A 61 -9.51 -0.80 -8.94
C PRO A 61 -9.94 0.03 -10.16
N ARG A 62 -9.27 1.16 -10.44
CA ARG A 62 -9.56 2.02 -11.60
C ARG A 62 -8.84 1.63 -12.88
N CYS A 63 -7.51 1.48 -12.82
CA CYS A 63 -6.70 1.22 -14.03
C CYS A 63 -6.10 -0.19 -14.08
N HIS A 64 -6.34 -1.03 -13.07
CA HIS A 64 -5.86 -2.40 -12.95
C HIS A 64 -4.33 -2.57 -13.02
N ARG A 65 -3.58 -1.47 -12.87
CA ARG A 65 -2.13 -1.52 -12.75
C ARG A 65 -1.71 -2.07 -11.40
N GLU A 66 -0.51 -2.62 -11.39
CA GLU A 66 0.16 -3.12 -10.22
C GLU A 66 0.50 -1.98 -9.26
N ILE A 67 0.16 -2.19 -7.99
CA ILE A 67 0.48 -1.31 -6.87
C ILE A 67 1.43 -2.11 -5.97
N VAL A 68 2.59 -1.50 -5.70
CA VAL A 68 3.60 -2.02 -4.79
C VAL A 68 3.73 -1.09 -3.59
N GLU A 69 4.52 -1.46 -2.59
CA GLU A 69 4.67 -0.75 -1.31
C GLU A 69 5.00 0.74 -1.48
N LYS A 70 5.81 1.08 -2.47
CA LYS A 70 6.23 2.47 -2.75
C LYS A 70 5.36 3.20 -3.78
N THR A 71 4.30 2.56 -4.29
CA THR A 71 3.36 3.19 -5.22
C THR A 71 2.50 4.20 -4.47
N LEU A 72 2.35 5.38 -5.06
CA LEU A 72 1.42 6.39 -4.58
C LEU A 72 -0.02 5.98 -4.93
N ILE A 73 -0.89 6.03 -3.94
CA ILE A 73 -2.30 5.65 -3.99
C ILE A 73 -3.19 6.78 -3.52
N VAL A 74 -4.45 6.71 -3.95
CA VAL A 74 -5.54 7.54 -3.43
C VAL A 74 -6.29 6.68 -2.43
N ALA A 75 -6.21 7.03 -1.15
CA ALA A 75 -6.99 6.37 -0.10
C ALA A 75 -8.37 7.03 0.03
N ASP A 76 -9.41 6.24 0.32
CA ASP A 76 -10.79 6.69 0.64
C ASP A 76 -11.10 6.52 2.14
#